data_AF-A0A7S0F9N0-F1
#
_entry.id   AF-A0A7S0F9N0-F1
#
_cell.length_a   1.000
_cell.length_b   1.000
_cell.length_c   1.000
_cell.angle_alpha   90.00
_cell.angle_beta   90.00
_cell.angle_gamma   90.00
#
_symmetry.space_group_name_H-M   'P 1'
#
loop_
_entity.id
_entity.type
_entity.pdbx_description
1 polymer ?
#
loop_
_entity_poly.entity_id
_entity_poly.type
_entity_poly.pdbx_seq_one_letter_code
_entity_poly.pdbx_strand_id
1 'polypeptide(L)'
;QPFHWFYVHGVRVHNKGCFTKTAEVSMADGTRKQLQHMRPGDEVASWDDSRHRLMKSVVKAVPAYLRDAAELVEIQLPHAQLHATEDHPFWSRSRGTLVSAHPNRTMQEY
;
A
#
# COMPACT_ATOMS: atom_id res chain seq x y z
N GLN A 1 15.50 -1.76 10.51
CA GLN A 1 14.95 -2.07 9.17
C GLN A 1 13.63 -1.33 9.07
N PRO A 2 13.40 -0.40 8.13
CA PRO A 2 12.12 0.28 8.14
C PRO A 2 11.09 -0.66 7.53
N PHE A 3 10.00 -0.81 8.26
CA PHE A 3 8.80 -1.52 7.89
C PHE A 3 8.25 -0.88 6.60
N HIS A 4 8.32 -1.59 5.48
CA HIS A 4 7.86 -1.11 4.16
C HIS A 4 6.34 -1.27 3.97
N TRP A 5 5.59 -1.35 5.07
CA TRP A 5 4.16 -1.63 5.07
C TRP A 5 3.36 -0.38 5.39
N PHE A 6 2.25 -0.24 4.70
CA PHE A 6 1.13 0.59 5.10
C PHE A 6 -0.17 -0.11 4.69
N TYR A 7 -1.30 0.51 4.99
CA TYR A 7 -2.60 -0.06 4.68
C TYR A 7 -3.41 0.89 3.82
N VAL A 8 -4.00 0.38 2.75
CA VAL A 8 -4.92 1.10 1.87
C VAL A 8 -6.26 0.37 1.89
N HIS A 9 -7.33 1.08 2.23
CA HIS A 9 -8.66 0.50 2.48
C HIS A 9 -8.63 -0.72 3.44
N GLY A 10 -7.70 -0.76 4.40
CA GLY A 10 -7.52 -1.88 5.34
C GLY A 10 -6.73 -3.07 4.79
N VAL A 11 -6.20 -3.00 3.57
CA VAL A 11 -5.37 -4.05 2.95
C VAL A 11 -3.89 -3.71 3.16
N ARG A 12 -3.09 -4.68 3.60
CA ARG A 12 -1.63 -4.51 3.81
C ARG A 12 -0.88 -4.50 2.50
N VAL A 13 -0.13 -3.42 2.25
CA VAL A 13 0.54 -3.16 0.98
C VAL A 13 1.98 -2.71 1.18
N HIS A 14 2.82 -2.99 0.19
CA HIS A 14 4.19 -2.51 0.19
C HIS A 14 4.25 -1.06 -0.31
N ASN A 15 5.25 -0.29 0.13
CA ASN A 15 5.48 1.09 -0.33
C ASN A 15 6.09 1.22 -1.75
N LYS A 16 5.87 0.23 -2.61
CA LYS A 16 6.32 0.18 -4.02
C LYS A 16 5.08 0.06 -4.91
N GLY A 17 5.11 0.60 -6.12
CA GLY A 17 3.91 0.71 -6.97
C GLY A 17 3.01 1.90 -6.59
N CYS A 18 1.89 2.06 -7.30
CA CYS A 18 1.05 3.25 -7.18
C CYS A 18 -0.42 2.93 -6.91
N PHE A 19 -1.13 3.91 -6.36
CA PHE A 19 -2.58 3.93 -6.18
C PHE A 19 -3.16 5.20 -6.81
N THR A 20 -4.47 5.24 -6.99
CA THR A 20 -5.16 6.49 -7.34
C THR A 20 -5.08 7.51 -6.20
N LYS A 21 -5.17 8.79 -6.53
CA LYS A 21 -5.10 9.91 -5.56
C LYS A 21 -6.20 9.85 -4.48
N THR A 22 -7.33 9.24 -4.80
CA THR A 22 -8.49 9.08 -3.92
C THR A 22 -8.40 7.85 -3.01
N ALA A 23 -7.40 6.98 -3.21
CA ALA A 23 -7.21 5.81 -2.36
C ALA A 23 -6.98 6.23 -0.90
N GLU A 24 -7.60 5.51 0.03
CA GLU A 24 -7.60 5.88 1.44
C GLU A 24 -6.58 5.07 2.23
N VAL A 25 -5.60 5.78 2.80
CA VAL A 25 -4.61 5.21 3.71
C VAL A 25 -5.22 5.08 5.10
N SER A 26 -5.01 3.93 5.75
CA SER A 26 -5.38 3.73 7.16
C SER A 26 -4.39 4.44 8.07
N MET A 27 -4.90 5.38 8.86
CA MET A 27 -4.12 6.21 9.78
C MET A 27 -3.83 5.45 11.09
N ALA A 28 -2.82 5.89 11.83
CA ALA A 28 -2.43 5.25 13.09
C ALA A 28 -3.52 5.34 14.19
N ASP A 29 -4.40 6.34 14.11
CA ASP A 29 -5.51 6.56 15.03
C ASP A 29 -6.79 5.78 14.66
N GLY A 30 -6.74 4.96 13.60
CA GLY A 30 -7.86 4.17 13.10
C GLY A 30 -8.77 4.91 12.11
N THR A 31 -8.52 6.19 11.84
CA THR A 31 -9.20 6.93 10.77
C THR A 31 -8.64 6.57 9.39
N ARG A 32 -9.20 7.17 8.34
CA ARG A 32 -8.70 7.07 6.97
C ARG A 32 -8.44 8.46 6.41
N LYS A 33 -7.41 8.56 5.57
CA LYS A 33 -7.05 9.78 4.87
C LYS A 33 -6.75 9.47 3.42
N GLN A 34 -7.33 10.24 2.49
CA GLN A 34 -7.04 10.07 1.07
C GLN A 34 -5.58 10.40 0.77
N LEU A 35 -4.97 9.65 -0.15
CA LEU A 35 -3.56 9.77 -0.50
C LEU A 35 -3.19 11.19 -0.96
N GLN A 36 -4.07 11.87 -1.68
CA GLN A 36 -3.90 13.26 -2.11
C GLN A 36 -3.81 14.30 -0.97
N HIS A 37 -4.23 13.93 0.24
CA HIS A 37 -4.13 14.77 1.44
C HIS A 37 -3.00 14.35 2.38
N MET A 38 -2.29 13.27 2.07
CA MET A 38 -1.16 12.78 2.86
C MET A 38 0.04 13.72 2.77
N ARG A 39 0.78 13.84 3.87
CA ARG A 39 1.98 14.69 3.96
C ARG A 39 3.08 13.97 4.76
N PRO A 40 4.36 14.27 4.49
CA PRO A 40 5.43 13.87 5.41
C PRO A 40 5.10 14.30 6.85
N GLY A 41 5.31 13.38 7.80
CA GLY A 41 4.94 13.57 9.21
C GLY A 41 3.61 12.96 9.62
N ASP A 42 2.72 12.63 8.67
CA ASP A 42 1.49 11.89 8.98
C ASP A 42 1.82 10.51 9.60
N GLU A 43 1.05 10.11 10.63
CA GLU A 43 1.17 8.80 11.27
C GLU A 43 0.17 7.80 10.69
N VAL A 44 0.68 6.69 10.14
CA VAL A 44 -0.12 5.66 9.47
C VAL A 44 -0.02 4.33 10.19
N ALA A 45 -1.06 3.49 10.02
CA ALA A 45 -1.00 2.10 10.42
C ALA A 45 0.02 1.35 9.54
N SER A 46 0.84 0.54 10.19
CA SER A 46 1.87 -0.29 9.57
C SER A 46 1.94 -1.64 10.27
N TRP A 47 2.88 -2.49 9.88
CA TRP A 47 3.01 -3.86 10.38
C TRP A 47 4.44 -4.16 10.82
N ASP A 48 4.57 -4.77 12.00
CA ASP A 48 5.81 -5.34 12.51
C ASP A 48 5.89 -6.82 12.12
N ASP A 49 6.74 -7.19 11.16
CA ASP A 49 6.94 -8.61 10.84
C ASP A 49 7.60 -9.37 11.99
N SER A 50 8.50 -8.74 12.74
CA SER A 50 9.21 -9.43 13.84
C SER A 50 8.29 -9.75 15.02
N ARG A 51 7.32 -8.87 15.29
CA ARG A 51 6.38 -9.00 16.41
C ARG A 51 4.99 -9.46 15.98
N HIS A 52 4.77 -9.66 14.68
CA HIS A 52 3.49 -10.01 14.07
C HIS A 52 2.31 -9.17 14.59
N ARG A 53 2.48 -7.84 14.62
CA ARG A 53 1.44 -6.93 15.12
C ARG A 53 1.38 -5.61 14.37
N LEU A 54 0.24 -4.93 14.46
CA LEU A 54 0.10 -3.55 14.01
C LEU A 54 1.02 -2.61 14.79
N MET A 55 1.55 -1.62 14.10
CA MET A 55 2.33 -0.53 14.69
C MET A 55 2.03 0.79 13.99
N LYS A 56 2.47 1.91 14.57
CA LYS A 56 2.47 3.19 13.87
C LYS A 56 3.77 3.39 13.10
N SER A 57 3.68 4.05 11.94
CA SER A 57 4.83 4.52 11.17
C SER A 57 4.62 5.96 10.73
N VAL A 58 5.71 6.69 10.49
CA VAL A 58 5.68 8.10 10.08
C VAL A 58 6.00 8.19 8.61
N VAL A 59 5.12 8.82 7.84
CA VAL A 59 5.33 9.06 6.40
C VAL A 59 6.54 9.96 6.20
N LYS A 60 7.49 9.50 5.37
CA LYS A 60 8.70 10.27 5.02
C LYS A 60 8.57 11.09 3.75
N ALA A 61 7.82 10.57 2.78
CA ALA A 61 7.59 11.21 1.49
C ALA A 61 6.27 10.71 0.89
N VAL A 62 5.68 11.51 0.00
CA VAL A 62 4.49 11.15 -0.78
C VAL A 62 4.78 11.46 -2.26
N PRO A 63 5.64 10.67 -2.92
CA PRO A 63 6.00 10.91 -4.31
C PRO A 63 4.80 10.66 -5.24
N ALA A 64 4.72 11.43 -6.32
CA ALA A 64 3.77 11.23 -7.40
C ALA A 64 4.53 10.80 -8.65
N TYR A 65 4.08 9.72 -9.29
CA TYR A 65 4.70 9.18 -10.49
C TYR A 65 3.68 9.17 -11.63
N LEU A 66 4.14 9.55 -12.82
CA LEU A 66 3.42 9.24 -14.06
C LEU A 66 3.78 7.81 -14.45
N ARG A 67 2.76 6.98 -14.67
CA ARG A 67 2.90 5.53 -14.90
C ARG A 67 2.23 5.14 -16.21
N ASP A 68 2.64 5.76 -17.29
CA ASP A 68 1.97 5.68 -18.60
C ASP A 68 1.94 4.27 -19.19
N ALA A 69 2.88 3.40 -18.78
CA ALA A 69 2.94 2.03 -19.25
C ALA A 69 2.26 1.02 -18.32
N ALA A 70 1.75 1.42 -17.15
CA ALA A 70 1.16 0.49 -16.17
C ALA A 70 -0.38 0.58 -16.23
N GLU A 71 -1.05 -0.57 -16.26
CA GLU A 71 -2.51 -0.59 -16.16
C GLU A 71 -2.97 -0.36 -14.73
N LEU A 72 -4.15 0.26 -14.61
CA LEU A 72 -4.88 0.35 -13.36
C LEU A 72 -5.81 -0.86 -13.24
N VAL A 73 -5.65 -1.63 -12.16
CA VAL A 73 -6.53 -2.76 -11.86
C VAL A 73 -7.49 -2.41 -10.73
N GLU A 74 -8.72 -2.91 -10.85
CA GLU A 74 -9.68 -2.94 -9.75
C GLU A 74 -9.59 -4.26 -8.99
N ILE A 75 -9.44 -4.17 -7.68
CA ILE A 75 -9.42 -5.31 -6.77
C ILE A 75 -10.63 -5.20 -5.87
N GLN A 76 -11.51 -6.20 -5.96
CA GLN A 76 -12.70 -6.31 -5.11
C GLN A 76 -12.49 -7.40 -4.07
N LEU A 77 -12.49 -7.00 -2.80
CA LEU A 77 -12.48 -7.88 -1.63
C LEU A 77 -13.81 -7.74 -0.88
N PRO A 78 -14.19 -8.71 -0.04
CA PRO A 78 -15.45 -8.63 0.73
C PRO A 78 -15.59 -7.37 1.60
N HIS A 79 -14.47 -6.75 2.00
CA HIS A 79 -14.43 -5.59 2.89
C HIS A 79 -13.76 -4.35 2.28
N ALA A 80 -13.34 -4.41 1.01
CA ALA A 80 -12.58 -3.34 0.37
C ALA A 80 -12.74 -3.36 -1.15
N GLN A 81 -12.78 -2.18 -1.75
CA GLN A 81 -12.59 -1.94 -3.17
C GLN A 81 -11.39 -1.00 -3.31
N LEU A 82 -10.46 -1.30 -4.21
CA LEU A 82 -9.30 -0.45 -4.42
C LEU A 82 -8.81 -0.50 -5.86
N HIS A 83 -8.24 0.62 -6.30
CA HIS A 83 -7.60 0.77 -7.60
C HIS A 83 -6.10 0.99 -7.42
N ALA A 84 -5.31 0.12 -8.02
CA ALA A 84 -3.85 0.15 -7.94
C ALA A 84 -3.22 -0.15 -9.29
N THR A 85 -1.95 0.18 -9.47
CA THR A 85 -1.24 -0.34 -10.65
C THR A 85 -1.12 -1.86 -10.58
N GLU A 86 -1.18 -2.54 -11.73
CA GLU A 86 -1.10 -4.01 -11.84
C GLU A 86 0.13 -4.64 -11.15
N ASP A 87 1.22 -3.88 -11.05
CA ASP A 87 2.49 -4.27 -10.43
C ASP A 87 2.58 -3.90 -8.94
N HIS A 88 1.55 -3.31 -8.36
CA HIS A 88 1.53 -2.94 -6.96
C HIS A 88 1.61 -4.20 -6.07
N PRO A 89 2.56 -4.31 -5.12
CA PRO A 89 2.70 -5.47 -4.25
C PRO A 89 1.78 -5.41 -3.03
N PHE A 90 0.94 -6.43 -2.91
CA PHE A 90 0.05 -6.67 -1.78
C PHE A 90 0.58 -7.83 -0.94
N TRP A 91 0.36 -7.79 0.38
CA TRP A 91 0.62 -8.96 1.19
C TRP A 91 -0.53 -9.97 1.12
N SER A 92 -0.20 -11.22 0.78
CA SER A 92 -1.15 -12.34 0.86
C SER A 92 -0.94 -13.13 2.13
N ARG A 93 -1.93 -13.11 3.04
CA ARG A 93 -1.90 -13.94 4.25
C ARG A 93 -1.91 -15.44 3.93
N SER A 94 -2.69 -15.88 2.94
CA SER A 94 -2.80 -17.29 2.58
C SER A 94 -1.54 -17.85 1.93
N ARG A 95 -0.78 -17.02 1.21
CA ARG A 95 0.50 -17.41 0.60
C ARG A 95 1.71 -17.08 1.45
N GLY A 96 1.56 -16.26 2.49
CA GLY A 96 2.65 -15.81 3.36
C GLY A 96 3.72 -15.00 2.61
N THR A 97 3.35 -14.30 1.53
CA THR A 97 4.29 -13.57 0.68
C THR A 97 3.62 -12.41 -0.06
N LEU A 98 4.41 -11.58 -0.74
CA LEU A 98 3.96 -10.55 -1.64
C LEU A 98 3.34 -11.14 -2.91
N VAL A 99 2.26 -10.52 -3.39
CA VAL A 99 1.59 -10.83 -4.65
C VAL A 99 1.22 -9.54 -5.37
N SER A 100 1.09 -9.60 -6.69
CA SER A 100 0.55 -8.52 -7.52
C SER A 100 -0.17 -9.12 -8.73
N ALA A 101 -0.87 -8.29 -9.51
CA ALA A 101 -1.50 -8.75 -10.74
C ALA A 101 -0.45 -9.00 -11.86
N HIS A 102 0.72 -8.35 -11.78
CA HIS A 102 1.81 -8.50 -12.74
C HIS A 102 3.18 -8.73 -12.05
N PRO A 103 3.42 -9.91 -11.45
CA PRO A 103 4.58 -10.17 -10.58
C PRO A 103 5.94 -10.01 -11.27
N ASN A 104 6.05 -10.35 -12.56
CA ASN A 104 7.31 -10.16 -13.31
C ASN A 104 7.71 -8.68 -13.42
N ARG A 105 6.72 -7.78 -13.49
CA ARG A 105 6.96 -6.33 -13.57
C ARG A 105 7.24 -5.75 -12.20
N THR A 106 6.51 -6.23 -11.18
CA THR A 106 6.84 -5.93 -9.79
C THR A 106 8.32 -6.17 -9.52
N MET A 107 8.85 -7.34 -9.87
CA MET A 107 10.26 -7.70 -9.62
C MET A 107 11.29 -6.87 -10.40
N GLN A 108 10.91 -6.16 -11.47
CA GLN A 108 11.82 -5.26 -12.19
C GLN A 108 12.04 -3.93 -11.44
N GLU A 109 11.14 -3.57 -10.52
CA GLU A 109 11.20 -2.33 -9.74
C GLU A 109 11.66 -2.52 -8.29
N TYR A 110 11.94 -3.78 -7.90
CA TYR A 110 12.55 -4.17 -6.63
C TYR A 110 14.07 -4.18 -6.73
#